data_AF-A0A2D4J4N3-F1
#
_entry.id   AF-A0A2D4J4N3-F1
#
_cell.length_a   1.000
_cell.length_b   1.000
_cell.length_c   1.000
_cell.angle_alpha   90.00
_cell.angle_beta   90.00
_cell.angle_gamma   90.00
#
_symmetry.space_group_name_H-M   'P 1'
#
loop_
_entity.id
_entity.type
_entity.pdbx_description
1 polymer ?
#
loop_
_entity_poly.entity_id
_entity_poly.type
_entity_poly.pdbx_seq_one_letter_code
_entity_poly.pdbx_strand_id
1 'polypeptide(L)'
;SRIAELLGELHQLIKQTQEERSRSEHNLVNIQKTHERMQTENKISPYYRTKLRGLYTTAKADAEAECNILRKDLDKIAEIKSLLEERRIAAKIAGLYNDSEPPRKTMRRGVLMTLLQQSAMTLPLWIGKPGEK
;
A
#
# COMPACT_ATOMS: atom_id res chain seq x y z
N SER A 1 4.42 12.28 -9.01
CA SER A 1 4.53 12.40 -7.53
C SER A 1 5.02 11.07 -7.04
N ARG A 2 6.09 11.03 -6.25
CA ARG A 2 6.76 9.77 -5.85
C ARG A 2 5.80 8.66 -5.42
N ILE A 3 4.76 8.98 -4.65
CA ILE A 3 3.74 8.01 -4.22
C ILE A 3 2.99 7.38 -5.41
N ALA A 4 2.66 8.14 -6.45
CA ALA A 4 1.97 7.62 -7.63
C ALA A 4 2.87 6.68 -8.45
N GLU A 5 4.17 6.97 -8.55
CA GLU A 5 5.15 6.07 -9.17
C GLU A 5 5.26 4.76 -8.38
N LEU A 6 5.37 4.84 -7.05
CA LEU A 6 5.44 3.68 -6.17
C LEU A 6 4.17 2.82 -6.22
N LEU A 7 2.99 3.44 -6.34
CA LEU A 7 1.73 2.72 -6.54
C LEU A 7 1.70 2.01 -7.90
N GLY A 8 2.28 2.62 -8.94
CA GLY A 8 2.46 2.00 -10.25
C GLY A 8 3.39 0.79 -10.18
N GLU A 9 4.52 0.91 -9.49
CA GLU A 9 5.47 -0.19 -9.24
C GLU A 9 4.81 -1.33 -8.45
N LEU A 10 4.10 -1.01 -7.36
CA LEU A 10 3.37 -1.99 -6.56
C LEU A 10 2.33 -2.74 -7.41
N HIS A 11 1.61 -2.05 -8.28
CA HIS A 11 0.65 -2.68 -9.19
C HIS A 11 1.31 -3.68 -10.14
N GLN A 12 2.52 -3.39 -10.62
CA GLN A 12 3.26 -4.34 -11.45
C GLN A 12 3.75 -5.54 -10.64
N LEU A 13 4.24 -5.33 -9.42
CA LEU A 13 4.66 -6.43 -8.54
C LEU A 13 3.47 -7.35 -8.21
N ILE A 14 2.28 -6.81 -7.94
CA ILE A 14 1.06 -7.60 -7.71
C ILE A 14 0.72 -8.48 -8.93
N LYS A 15 0.89 -7.97 -10.15
CA LYS A 15 0.70 -8.78 -11.37
C LYS A 15 1.71 -9.92 -11.45
N GLN A 16 2.98 -9.65 -11.16
CA GLN A 16 4.02 -10.69 -11.12
C GLN A 16 3.72 -11.74 -10.05
N THR A 17 3.25 -11.33 -8.87
CA THR A 17 2.78 -12.24 -7.81
C THR A 17 1.67 -13.16 -8.33
N GLN A 18 0.73 -12.63 -9.11
CA GLN A 18 -0.34 -13.44 -9.71
C GLN A 18 0.20 -14.43 -10.77
N GLU A 19 1.19 -14.05 -11.57
CA GLU A 19 1.85 -14.93 -12.54
C GLU A 19 2.58 -16.10 -11.85
N GLU A 20 3.35 -15.81 -10.81
CA GLU A 20 4.07 -16.83 -10.03
C GLU A 20 3.09 -17.78 -9.33
N ARG A 21 2.02 -17.25 -8.72
CA ARG A 21 0.95 -18.07 -8.13
C ARG A 21 0.31 -19.01 -9.15
N SER A 22 0.04 -18.51 -10.35
CA SER A 22 -0.57 -19.32 -11.42
C SER A 22 0.34 -20.47 -11.86
N ARG A 23 1.66 -20.24 -11.90
CA ARG A 23 2.67 -21.28 -12.20
C ARG A 23 2.73 -22.33 -11.09
N SER A 24 2.79 -21.88 -9.84
CA SER A 24 2.82 -22.75 -8.66
C SER A 24 1.58 -23.64 -8.56
N GLU A 25 0.38 -23.07 -8.80
CA GLU A 25 -0.88 -23.81 -8.83
C GLU A 25 -0.86 -24.92 -9.90
N HIS A 26 -0.33 -24.62 -11.09
CA HIS A 26 -0.17 -25.62 -12.14
C HIS A 26 0.72 -26.80 -11.69
N ASN A 27 1.83 -26.50 -11.01
CA ASN A 27 2.73 -27.53 -10.51
C ASN A 27 2.12 -28.37 -9.37
N LEU A 28 1.35 -27.75 -8.48
CA LEU A 28 0.60 -28.47 -7.44
C LEU A 28 -0.43 -29.42 -8.06
N VAL A 29 -1.15 -28.99 -9.09
CA VAL A 29 -2.09 -29.86 -9.84
C VAL A 29 -1.35 -31.04 -10.49
N ASN A 30 -0.15 -30.82 -11.02
CA ASN A 30 0.66 -31.90 -11.61
C ASN A 30 1.13 -32.92 -10.57
N ILE A 31 1.46 -32.48 -9.35
CA ILE A 31 1.76 -33.37 -8.22
C ILE A 31 0.54 -34.22 -7.88
N GLN A 32 -0.61 -33.59 -7.72
CA GLN A 32 -1.86 -34.28 -7.40
C GLN A 32 -2.20 -35.35 -8.46
N LYS A 33 -2.21 -34.98 -9.74
CA LYS A 33 -2.47 -35.91 -10.85
C LYS A 33 -1.48 -37.07 -10.89
N THR A 34 -0.21 -36.82 -10.54
CA THR A 34 0.81 -37.87 -10.50
C THR A 34 0.55 -38.86 -9.35
N HIS A 35 0.09 -38.37 -8.19
CA HIS A 35 -0.35 -39.23 -7.09
C HIS A 35 -1.59 -40.05 -7.44
N GLU A 36 -2.60 -39.44 -8.05
CA GLU A 36 -3.83 -40.13 -8.48
C GLU A 36 -3.52 -41.30 -9.42
N ARG A 37 -2.62 -41.10 -10.40
CA ARG A 37 -2.18 -42.17 -11.31
C ARG A 37 -1.45 -43.29 -10.57
N MET A 38 -0.52 -42.93 -9.68
CA MET A 38 0.22 -43.92 -8.89
C MET A 38 -0.71 -44.76 -8.00
N GLN A 39 -1.74 -44.15 -7.41
CA GLN A 39 -2.76 -44.84 -6.63
C GLN A 39 -3.63 -45.75 -7.49
N THR A 40 -4.07 -45.26 -8.67
CA THR A 40 -4.89 -46.04 -9.61
C THR A 40 -4.16 -47.30 -10.11
N GLU A 41 -2.87 -47.18 -10.38
CA GLU A 41 -2.04 -48.32 -10.80
C GLU A 41 -1.66 -49.25 -9.63
N ASN A 42 -1.99 -48.87 -8.39
CA ASN A 42 -1.64 -49.55 -7.14
C ASN A 42 -0.17 -50.01 -7.08
N LYS A 43 0.72 -49.23 -7.72
CA LYS A 43 2.13 -49.58 -7.90
C LYS A 43 3.03 -48.39 -7.67
N ILE A 44 3.76 -48.44 -6.57
CA ILE A 44 4.83 -47.48 -6.29
C ILE A 44 6.08 -47.88 -7.06
N SER A 45 6.18 -47.39 -8.29
CA SER A 45 7.31 -47.64 -9.18
C SER A 45 8.47 -46.62 -8.96
N PRO A 46 9.73 -47.00 -9.26
CA PRO A 46 10.87 -46.07 -9.26
C PRO A 46 10.65 -44.82 -10.14
N TYR A 47 9.85 -44.94 -11.20
CA TYR A 47 9.46 -43.81 -12.05
C TYR A 47 8.67 -42.76 -11.26
N TYR A 48 7.62 -43.18 -10.54
CA TYR A 48 6.79 -42.26 -9.76
C TYR A 48 7.58 -41.57 -8.66
N ARG A 49 8.48 -42.29 -7.98
CA ARG A 49 9.38 -41.71 -6.98
C ARG A 49 10.26 -40.61 -7.57
N THR A 50 10.90 -40.88 -8.71
CA THR A 50 11.78 -39.91 -9.38
C THR A 50 10.98 -38.70 -9.86
N LYS A 51 9.82 -38.91 -10.47
CA LYS A 51 8.96 -37.84 -10.98
C LYS A 51 8.41 -36.96 -9.86
N LEU A 52 7.85 -37.55 -8.81
CA LEU A 52 7.34 -36.81 -7.66
C LEU A 52 8.43 -36.02 -6.96
N ARG A 53 9.63 -36.60 -6.79
CA ARG A 53 10.78 -35.87 -6.24
C ARG A 53 11.10 -34.62 -7.05
N GLY A 54 11.15 -34.73 -8.39
CA GLY A 54 11.36 -33.58 -9.27
C GLY A 54 10.27 -32.52 -9.12
N LEU A 55 9.00 -32.92 -9.14
CA LEU A 55 7.88 -32.01 -8.95
C LEU A 55 7.91 -31.31 -7.59
N TYR A 56 8.27 -32.01 -6.51
CA TYR A 56 8.43 -31.40 -5.19
C TYR A 56 9.59 -30.42 -5.12
N THR A 57 10.72 -30.72 -5.79
CA THR A 57 11.83 -29.77 -5.91
C THR A 57 11.39 -28.49 -6.62
N THR A 58 10.64 -28.61 -7.72
CA THR A 58 10.08 -27.45 -8.43
C THR A 58 9.07 -26.69 -7.57
N ALA A 59 8.11 -27.37 -6.94
CA ALA A 59 7.12 -26.72 -6.09
C ALA A 59 7.74 -25.97 -4.89
N LYS A 60 8.84 -26.49 -4.34
CA LYS A 60 9.61 -25.78 -3.31
C LYS A 60 10.23 -24.49 -3.87
N ALA A 61 10.82 -24.55 -5.06
CA ALA A 61 11.39 -23.38 -5.73
C ALA A 61 10.31 -22.35 -6.09
N ASP A 62 9.13 -22.79 -6.53
CA ASP A 62 7.98 -21.92 -6.80
C ASP A 62 7.55 -21.18 -5.53
N ALA A 63 7.43 -21.90 -4.40
CA ALA A 63 7.09 -21.29 -3.11
C ALA A 63 8.13 -20.27 -2.63
N GLU A 64 9.43 -20.54 -2.86
CA GLU A 64 10.51 -19.59 -2.57
C GLU A 64 10.41 -18.34 -3.46
N ALA A 65 10.09 -18.50 -4.75
CA ALA A 65 9.88 -17.39 -5.69
C ALA A 65 8.66 -16.52 -5.30
N GLU A 66 7.52 -17.15 -4.99
CA GLU A 66 6.32 -16.47 -4.48
C GLU A 66 6.63 -15.69 -3.18
N CYS A 67 7.36 -16.29 -2.25
CA CYS A 67 7.73 -15.62 -1.01
C CYS A 67 8.62 -14.39 -1.27
N ASN A 68 9.55 -14.48 -2.22
CA ASN A 68 10.43 -13.38 -2.57
C ASN A 68 9.70 -12.20 -3.22
N ILE A 69 8.71 -12.45 -4.08
CA ILE A 69 7.92 -11.35 -4.67
C ILE A 69 6.98 -10.72 -3.64
N LEU A 70 6.35 -11.51 -2.78
CA LEU A 70 5.50 -11.00 -1.69
C LEU A 70 6.28 -10.12 -0.70
N ARG A 71 7.55 -10.45 -0.42
CA ARG A 71 8.41 -9.57 0.38
C ARG A 71 8.64 -8.22 -0.29
N LYS A 72 8.89 -8.20 -1.60
CA LYS A 72 9.05 -6.95 -2.36
C LYS A 72 7.77 -6.11 -2.37
N ASP A 73 6.60 -6.76 -2.48
CA ASP A 73 5.30 -6.09 -2.34
C ASP A 73 5.17 -5.41 -0.97
N LEU A 74 5.50 -6.13 0.11
CA LEU A 74 5.46 -5.60 1.47
C LEU A 74 6.42 -4.44 1.68
N ASP A 75 7.65 -4.54 1.18
CA ASP A 75 8.64 -3.45 1.24
C ASP A 75 8.13 -2.20 0.53
N LYS A 76 7.50 -2.37 -0.64
CA LYS A 76 6.92 -1.26 -1.41
C LYS A 76 5.75 -0.61 -0.66
N ILE A 77 4.89 -1.41 -0.02
CA ILE A 77 3.81 -0.90 0.84
C ILE A 77 4.38 -0.11 2.03
N ALA A 78 5.45 -0.62 2.66
CA ALA A 78 6.11 0.07 3.76
C ALA A 78 6.70 1.42 3.32
N GLU A 79 7.35 1.48 2.16
CA GLU A 79 7.88 2.73 1.57
C GLU A 79 6.77 3.77 1.36
N ILE A 80 5.64 3.36 0.78
CA ILE A 80 4.48 4.24 0.57
C ILE A 80 3.93 4.76 1.90
N LYS A 81 3.77 3.89 2.90
CA LYS A 81 3.28 4.27 4.24
C LYS A 81 4.22 5.26 4.92
N SER A 82 5.54 5.07 4.82
CA SER A 82 6.53 5.99 5.37
C SER A 82 6.37 7.40 4.78
N LEU A 83 6.29 7.50 3.45
CA LEU A 83 6.13 8.79 2.77
C LEU A 83 4.82 9.50 3.13
N LEU A 84 3.74 8.75 3.36
CA LEU A 84 2.48 9.31 3.82
C LEU A 84 2.59 9.86 5.25
N GLU A 85 3.27 9.14 6.15
CA GLU A 85 3.45 9.59 7.53
C GLU A 85 4.39 10.80 7.60
N GLU A 86 5.48 10.83 6.82
CA GLU A 86 6.36 11.99 6.71
C GLU A 86 5.59 13.25 6.27
N ARG A 87 4.70 13.11 5.27
CA ARG A 87 3.82 14.21 4.84
C ARG A 87 2.87 14.63 5.95
N ARG A 88 2.34 13.69 6.72
CA ARG A 88 1.45 13.96 7.86
C ARG A 88 2.17 14.76 8.94
N ILE A 89 3.37 14.34 9.33
CA ILE A 89 4.21 15.02 10.32
C ILE A 89 4.58 16.43 9.84
N ALA A 90 5.00 16.58 8.58
CA ALA A 90 5.32 17.89 8.01
C ALA A 90 4.11 18.85 8.02
N ALA A 91 2.91 18.34 7.70
CA ALA A 91 1.68 19.13 7.78
C ALA A 91 1.34 19.56 9.22
N LYS A 92 1.60 18.68 10.20
CA LYS A 92 1.43 18.98 11.63
C LYS A 92 2.40 20.06 12.11
N ILE A 93 3.68 19.95 11.77
CA ILE A 93 4.71 20.96 12.11
C ILE A 93 4.38 22.32 11.48
N ALA A 94 3.89 22.33 10.24
CA ALA A 94 3.51 23.57 9.56
C ALA A 94 2.23 24.22 10.13
N GLY A 95 1.56 23.61 11.10
CA GLY A 95 0.31 24.12 11.68
C GLY A 95 -0.92 23.91 10.78
N LEU A 96 -0.82 23.07 9.76
CA LEU A 96 -1.91 22.75 8.83
C LEU A 96 -2.74 21.54 9.26
N TYR A 97 -2.29 20.80 10.28
CA TYR A 97 -2.89 19.53 10.70
C TYR A 97 -3.30 19.60 12.18
N ASN A 98 -4.58 19.35 12.45
CA ASN A 98 -5.14 19.20 13.79
C ASN A 98 -5.74 17.80 13.87
N ASP A 99 -5.38 16.97 14.85
CA ASP A 99 -5.80 15.54 14.91
C ASP A 99 -7.34 15.36 15.02
N SER A 100 -8.09 16.45 15.28
CA SER A 100 -9.55 16.48 15.37
C SER A 100 -10.27 16.94 14.10
N GLU A 101 -9.56 17.36 13.04
CA GLU A 101 -10.18 17.89 11.81
C GLU A 101 -9.54 17.30 10.54
N PRO A 102 -10.34 17.05 9.48
CA PRO A 102 -9.81 16.62 8.19
C PRO A 102 -8.79 17.63 7.64
N PRO A 103 -7.83 17.20 6.78
CA PRO A 103 -6.74 18.06 6.31
C PRO A 103 -7.29 19.36 5.74
N ARG A 104 -7.10 20.48 6.45
CA ARG A 104 -7.52 21.78 5.96
C ARG A 104 -6.64 22.14 4.77
N LYS A 105 -7.25 22.42 3.61
CA LYS A 105 -6.56 23.12 2.53
C LYS A 105 -5.98 24.40 3.14
N THR A 106 -4.67 24.57 3.08
CA THR A 106 -3.98 25.77 3.57
C THR A 106 -4.72 26.99 3.01
N MET A 107 -5.27 27.83 3.89
CA MET A 107 -6.03 28.98 3.42
C MET A 107 -5.06 29.90 2.68
N ARG A 108 -5.30 30.11 1.37
CA ARG A 108 -4.41 30.91 0.54
C ARG A 108 -4.31 32.31 1.16
N ARG A 109 -3.11 32.85 1.29
CA ARG A 109 -2.85 34.17 1.93
C ARG A 109 -3.82 35.26 1.47
N GLY A 110 -4.18 35.29 0.19
CA GLY A 110 -5.17 36.23 -0.34
C GLY A 110 -6.55 36.12 0.31
N VAL A 111 -7.06 34.89 0.47
CA VAL A 111 -8.35 34.61 1.12
C VAL A 111 -8.30 35.00 2.61
N LEU A 112 -7.18 34.71 3.28
CA LEU A 112 -6.97 35.12 4.67
C LEU A 112 -6.97 36.64 4.83
N MET A 113 -6.28 37.35 3.94
CA MET A 113 -6.28 38.82 3.98
C MET A 113 -7.67 39.40 3.73
N THR A 114 -8.46 38.83 2.82
CA THR A 114 -9.85 39.28 2.59
C THR A 114 -10.73 39.08 3.83
N LEU A 115 -10.62 37.92 4.50
CA LEU A 115 -11.36 37.64 5.74
C LEU A 115 -10.95 38.57 6.89
N LEU A 116 -9.65 38.84 7.04
CA LEU A 116 -9.16 39.80 8.04
C LEU A 116 -9.68 41.21 7.76
N GLN A 117 -9.68 41.63 6.49
CA GLN A 117 -10.20 42.93 6.09
C GLN A 117 -11.71 43.04 6.34
N GLN A 118 -12.50 42.01 6.01
CA GLN A 118 -13.94 41.98 6.29
C GLN A 118 -14.23 42.02 7.79
N SER A 119 -13.50 41.23 8.60
CA SER A 119 -13.64 41.24 10.05
C SER A 119 -13.35 42.62 10.65
N ALA A 120 -12.27 43.27 10.16
CA ALA A 120 -11.92 44.62 10.58
C ALA A 120 -13.00 45.65 10.24
N MET A 121 -13.69 45.50 9.10
CA MET A 121 -14.80 46.39 8.71
C MET A 121 -16.05 46.21 9.59
N THR A 122 -16.20 45.05 10.23
CA THR A 122 -17.33 44.75 11.12
C THR A 122 -17.06 45.00 12.59
N LEU A 123 -15.87 45.50 12.94
CA LEU A 123 -15.56 45.87 14.33
C LEU A 123 -16.47 47.03 14.76
N PRO A 124 -17.20 46.89 15.88
CA PRO A 124 -18.04 47.97 16.37
C PRO A 124 -17.17 49.15 16.80
N LEU A 125 -17.55 50.35 16.35
CA LEU A 125 -16.93 51.57 16.84
C LEU A 125 -17.39 51.83 18.26
N TRP A 126 -16.44 52.01 19.17
CA TRP A 126 -16.75 52.47 20.52
C TRP A 126 -17.25 53.91 20.46
N ILE A 127 -18.48 54.14 20.88
CA ILE A 127 -19.06 55.49 21.02
C ILE A 127 -19.07 55.79 22.52
N GLY A 128 -18.06 56.52 22.98
CA GLY A 128 -17.98 56.96 24.37
C GLY A 128 -19.07 57.98 24.73
N LYS A 129 -19.46 58.03 25.99
CA LYS A 129 -20.42 59.05 26.47
C LYS A 129 -19.67 60.36 26.81
N PRO A 130 -20.32 61.52 26.67
CA PRO A 130 -19.73 62.79 27.09
C PRO A 130 -19.32 62.74 28.57
N GLY A 131 -18.01 62.89 28.85
CA GLY A 131 -17.45 62.89 30.20
C GLY A 131 -16.74 61.59 30.62
N GLU A 132 -16.79 60.53 29.83
CA GLU A 132 -15.91 59.37 30.00
C GLU A 132 -14.52 59.69 29.42
N LYS A 133 -13.48 59.59 30.25
CA LYS A 133 -12.07 59.59 29.83
C LYS A 133 -11.55 58.17 29.78
#